data_AF-R4KDC5-F1
#
_entry.id   AF-R4KDC5-F1
#
_cell.length_a   1.000
_cell.length_b   1.000
_cell.length_c   1.000
_cell.angle_alpha   90.00
_cell.angle_beta   90.00
_cell.angle_gamma   90.00
#
_symmetry.space_group_name_H-M   'P 1'
#
loop_
_entity.id
_entity.type
_entity.pdbx_description
1 polymer ?
#
loop_
_entity_poly.entity_id
_entity_poly.type
_entity_poly.pdbx_seq_one_letter_code
_entity_poly.pdbx_strand_id
1 'polypeptide(L)'
;MKDKILSIISFITVFVPITIFFVWNPTNPNATGIVIGYFIFIALSFCFALFLFAKKHLRDIYTKIALGLNGLYLVGILALVVIPRLI
;
A
#
# COMPACT_ATOMS: atom_id res chain seq x y z
N MET A 1 24.16 -2.21 -5.37
CA MET A 1 23.67 -2.35 -3.97
C MET A 1 22.48 -1.44 -3.65
N LYS A 2 22.54 -0.15 -4.01
CA LYS A 2 21.45 0.82 -3.77
C LYS A 2 20.09 0.38 -4.33
N ASP A 3 20.05 -0.15 -5.55
CA ASP A 3 18.80 -0.58 -6.19
C ASP A 3 18.15 -1.79 -5.49
N LYS A 4 18.97 -2.70 -4.98
CA LYS A 4 18.50 -3.86 -4.20
C LYS A 4 17.88 -3.40 -2.87
N ILE A 5 18.48 -2.40 -2.22
CA ILE A 5 17.95 -1.82 -0.98
C ILE A 5 16.61 -1.12 -1.24
N LEU A 6 16.49 -0.34 -2.32
CA LEU A 6 15.23 0.32 -2.71
C LEU A 6 14.09 -0.68 -2.94
N SER A 7 14.39 -1.79 -3.62
CA SER A 7 13.40 -2.83 -3.88
C SER A 7 12.97 -3.56 -2.60
N ILE A 8 13.91 -3.82 -1.68
CA ILE A 8 13.61 -4.40 -0.37
C ILE A 8 12.75 -3.44 0.48
N ILE A 9 13.06 -2.15 0.49
CA ILE A 9 12.25 -1.15 1.19
C ILE A 9 10.83 -1.15 0.62
N SER A 10 10.69 -1.15 -0.71
CA SER A 10 9.38 -1.21 -1.37
C SER A 10 8.61 -2.48 -1.02
N PHE A 11 9.28 -3.59 -0.78
CA PHE A 11 8.63 -4.84 -0.38
C PHE A 11 8.19 -4.80 1.08
N ILE A 12 9.00 -4.23 1.98
CA ILE A 12 8.66 -4.13 3.41
C ILE A 12 7.40 -3.28 3.63
N THR A 13 7.17 -2.25 2.81
CA THR A 13 5.98 -1.40 2.96
C THR A 13 4.65 -2.14 2.77
N VAL A 14 4.66 -3.29 2.09
CA VAL A 14 3.47 -4.16 1.93
C VAL A 14 2.93 -4.69 3.26
N PHE A 15 3.79 -4.84 4.27
CA PHE A 15 3.39 -5.38 5.57
C PHE A 15 2.70 -4.34 6.45
N VAL A 16 2.89 -3.05 6.21
CA VAL A 16 2.26 -1.98 7.00
C VAL A 16 0.73 -2.06 6.89
N PRO A 17 0.11 -2.12 5.70
CA PRO A 17 -1.34 -2.32 5.59
C PRO A 17 -1.88 -3.54 6.35
N ILE A 18 -1.09 -4.61 6.47
CA ILE A 18 -1.50 -5.84 7.17
C ILE A 18 -1.63 -5.59 8.68
N THR A 19 -0.90 -4.63 9.25
CA THR A 19 -0.99 -4.31 10.68
C THR A 19 -2.35 -3.75 11.08
N ILE A 20 -3.17 -3.29 10.12
CA ILE A 20 -4.52 -2.82 10.41
C ILE A 20 -5.38 -3.90 11.08
N PHE A 21 -5.19 -5.18 10.75
CA PHE A 21 -5.95 -6.28 11.36
C PHE A 21 -5.68 -6.43 12.86
N PHE A 22 -4.51 -5.98 13.34
CA PHE A 22 -4.16 -6.03 14.75
C PHE A 22 -4.55 -4.76 15.51
N VAL A 23 -4.64 -3.63 14.82
CA VAL A 23 -4.96 -2.32 15.42
C VAL A 23 -6.45 -1.97 15.28
N TRP A 24 -7.19 -2.73 14.46
CA TRP A 24 -8.60 -2.48 14.18
C TRP A 24 -9.44 -2.57 15.45
N ASN A 25 -9.96 -1.42 15.87
CA ASN A 25 -10.93 -1.32 16.94
C ASN A 25 -12.03 -0.33 16.51
N PRO A 26 -13.22 -0.82 16.09
CA PRO A 26 -14.25 0.03 15.51
C PRO A 26 -14.92 0.98 16.52
N THR A 27 -14.79 0.71 17.82
CA THR A 27 -15.32 1.59 18.89
C THR A 27 -14.34 2.71 19.26
N ASN A 28 -13.13 2.71 18.71
CA ASN A 28 -12.16 3.78 18.92
C ASN A 28 -12.60 5.04 18.16
N PRO A 29 -12.72 6.22 18.82
CA PRO A 29 -13.07 7.48 18.13
C PRO A 29 -12.08 7.85 17.02
N ASN A 30 -10.85 7.34 17.07
CA ASN A 30 -9.81 7.58 16.07
C ASN A 30 -9.79 6.52 14.95
N ALA A 31 -10.69 5.54 14.94
CA ALA A 31 -10.68 4.44 13.98
C ALA A 31 -10.66 4.93 12.52
N THR A 32 -11.50 5.93 12.20
CA THR A 32 -11.55 6.53 10.86
C THR A 32 -10.22 7.18 10.46
N GLY A 33 -9.59 7.92 11.37
CA GLY A 33 -8.29 8.57 11.12
C GLY A 33 -7.17 7.55 10.88
N ILE A 34 -7.17 6.46 11.66
CA ILE A 34 -6.22 5.36 11.50
C ILE A 34 -6.36 4.73 10.10
N VAL A 35 -7.59 4.43 9.68
CA VAL A 35 -7.87 3.84 8.35
C VAL A 35 -7.44 4.76 7.21
N ILE A 36 -7.70 6.08 7.32
CA ILE A 36 -7.26 7.07 6.33
C ILE A 36 -5.72 7.09 6.26
N GLY A 37 -5.04 7.02 7.40
CA GLY A 37 -3.58 6.92 7.45
C GLY A 37 -3.04 5.71 6.68
N TYR A 38 -3.65 4.54 6.88
CA TYR A 38 -3.31 3.33 6.12
C TYR A 38 -3.57 3.49 4.62
N PHE A 39 -4.70 4.11 4.24
CA PHE A 39 -5.01 4.36 2.83
C PHE A 39 -3.95 5.24 2.14
N ILE A 40 -3.56 6.35 2.78
CA ILE A 40 -2.52 7.24 2.27
C ILE A 40 -1.20 6.47 2.14
N PHE A 41 -0.86 5.64 3.13
CA PHE A 41 0.36 4.84 3.11
C PHE A 41 0.39 3.83 1.97
N ILE A 42 -0.73 3.15 1.71
CA ILE A 42 -0.90 2.23 0.57
C ILE A 42 -0.68 2.97 -0.75
N ALA A 43 -1.33 4.13 -0.93
CA ALA A 43 -1.22 4.92 -2.15
C ALA A 43 0.23 5.38 -2.40
N LEU A 44 0.92 5.88 -1.37
CA LEU A 44 2.33 6.27 -1.47
C LEU A 44 3.23 5.08 -1.78
N SER A 45 3.00 3.93 -1.14
CA SER A 45 3.76 2.70 -1.36
C SER A 45 3.56 2.15 -2.77
N PHE A 46 2.33 2.21 -3.29
CA PHE A 46 2.04 1.87 -4.68
C PHE A 46 2.76 2.80 -5.66
N CYS A 47 2.67 4.12 -5.46
CA CYS A 47 3.36 5.11 -6.29
C CYS A 47 4.88 4.89 -6.28
N PHE A 48 5.45 4.56 -5.11
CA PHE A 48 6.87 4.26 -4.99
C PHE A 48 7.26 2.99 -5.76
N ALA A 49 6.51 1.90 -5.59
CA ALA A 49 6.73 0.65 -6.32
C ALA A 49 6.57 0.85 -7.85
N LEU A 50 5.59 1.66 -8.26
CA LEU A 50 5.35 2.01 -9.65
C LEU A 50 6.50 2.83 -10.23
N PHE A 51 7.03 3.78 -9.47
CA PHE A 51 8.21 4.56 -9.86
C PHE A 51 9.44 3.66 -10.04
N LEU A 52 9.69 2.75 -9.10
CA LEU A 52 10.79 1.79 -9.20
C LEU A 52 10.65 0.89 -10.44
N PHE A 53 9.44 0.39 -10.69
CA PHE A 53 9.15 -0.50 -11.82
C PHE A 53 9.22 0.20 -13.18
N ALA A 54 8.61 1.39 -13.30
CA ALA A 54 8.40 2.08 -14.57
C ALA A 54 9.55 3.03 -14.94
N LYS A 55 10.09 3.77 -13.98
CA LYS A 55 11.13 4.79 -14.23
C LYS A 55 12.54 4.27 -13.97
N LYS A 56 12.74 3.53 -12.87
CA LYS A 56 14.05 2.94 -12.56
C LYS A 56 14.27 1.58 -13.24
N HIS A 57 13.25 1.05 -13.92
CA HIS A 57 13.27 -0.26 -14.58
C HIS A 57 13.71 -1.41 -13.64
N LEU A 58 13.49 -1.25 -12.34
CA LEU A 58 13.76 -2.26 -11.34
C LEU A 58 12.57 -3.23 -11.29
N ARG A 59 12.71 -4.32 -12.04
CA ARG A 59 11.65 -5.33 -12.25
C ARG A 59 11.95 -6.66 -11.56
N ASP A 60 12.72 -6.60 -10.48
CA ASP A 60 12.98 -7.76 -9.65
C ASP A 60 11.72 -8.20 -8.89
N ILE A 61 11.79 -9.38 -8.28
CA ILE A 61 10.64 -10.03 -7.67
C ILE A 61 10.04 -9.19 -6.52
N TYR A 62 10.87 -8.48 -5.77
CA TYR A 62 10.42 -7.69 -4.61
C TYR A 62 9.61 -6.47 -5.07
N THR A 63 10.09 -5.73 -6.08
CA THR A 63 9.34 -4.60 -6.65
C THR A 63 8.03 -5.07 -7.31
N LYS A 64 8.03 -6.23 -7.99
CA LYS A 64 6.82 -6.80 -8.59
C LYS A 64 5.78 -7.18 -7.53
N ILE A 65 6.19 -7.85 -6.45
CA ILE A 65 5.29 -8.19 -5.35
C ILE A 65 4.76 -6.92 -4.67
N ALA A 66 5.64 -5.94 -4.42
CA ALA A 66 5.27 -4.67 -3.85
C ALA A 66 4.22 -3.92 -4.68
N LEU A 67 4.42 -3.88 -6.01
CA LEU A 67 3.50 -3.24 -6.93
C LEU A 67 2.16 -3.99 -6.97
N GLY A 68 2.20 -5.33 -7.06
CA GLY A 68 1.01 -6.16 -7.13
C GLY A 68 0.15 -6.08 -5.87
N LEU A 69 0.75 -6.23 -4.68
CA LEU A 69 0.01 -6.23 -3.42
C LEU A 69 -0.50 -4.84 -3.04
N ASN A 70 0.33 -3.78 -3.15
CA ASN A 70 -0.16 -2.43 -2.90
C ASN A 70 -1.23 -2.02 -3.92
N GLY A 71 -1.12 -2.48 -5.18
CA GLY A 71 -2.15 -2.28 -6.20
C GLY A 71 -3.46 -2.99 -5.84
N LEU A 72 -3.39 -4.25 -5.38
CA LEU A 72 -4.56 -5.00 -4.93
C LEU A 72 -5.25 -4.31 -3.74
N TYR A 73 -4.46 -3.85 -2.76
CA TYR A 73 -4.99 -3.09 -1.62
C TYR A 73 -5.69 -1.80 -2.07
N LEU A 74 -5.07 -1.05 -2.99
CA LEU A 74 -5.63 0.18 -3.51
C LEU A 74 -6.94 -0.06 -4.26
N VAL A 75 -6.99 -1.07 -5.14
CA VAL A 75 -8.20 -1.46 -5.86
C VAL A 75 -9.30 -1.91 -4.89
N GLY A 76 -8.96 -2.72 -3.89
CA GLY A 76 -9.91 -3.17 -2.87
C GLY A 76 -10.53 -1.98 -2.13
N ILE A 77 -9.75 -0.98 -1.74
CA ILE A 77 -10.27 0.21 -1.06
C ILE A 77 -11.13 1.06 -1.99
N LEU A 78 -10.69 1.28 -3.24
CA LEU A 78 -11.47 2.03 -4.21
C LEU A 78 -12.83 1.37 -4.47
N ALA A 79 -12.84 0.05 -4.69
CA ALA A 79 -14.05 -0.70 -5.00
C ALA A 79 -15.01 -0.85 -3.81
N LEU A 80 -14.49 -1.09 -2.61
CA LEU A 80 -15.33 -1.40 -1.44
C LEU A 80 -15.67 -0.18 -0.58
N VAL A 81 -14.87 0.89 -0.64
CA VAL A 81 -15.02 2.04 0.25
C VAL A 81 -15.36 3.31 -0.52
N VAL A 82 -14.66 3.60 -1.62
CA VAL A 82 -14.80 4.88 -2.32
C VAL A 82 -16.00 4.86 -3.27
N ILE A 83 -16.08 3.88 -4.18
CA ILE A 83 -17.16 3.80 -5.18
C ILE A 83 -18.55 3.74 -4.51
N PRO A 84 -18.81 2.92 -3.48
CA PRO A 84 -20.14 2.85 -2.85
C PRO A 84 -20.57 4.13 -2.13
N ARG A 85 -19.65 5.07 -1.87
CA ARG A 85 -19.97 6.39 -1.27
C ARG A 85 -20.23 7.47 -2.32
N LEU A 86 -19.92 7.20 -3.59
CA LEU A 86 -20.08 8.14 -4.70
C LEU A 86 -21.38 7.90 -5.50
N ILE A 87 -21.99 6.71 -5.33
CA ILE A 87 -23.28 6.31 -5.93
C ILE A 87 -24.36 6.48 -4.87
#